data_AF-A0A7W1ZDE4-F1
#
_entry.id   AF-A0A7W1ZDE4-F1
#
_cell.length_a   1.000
_cell.length_b   1.000
_cell.length_c   1.000
_cell.angle_alpha   90.00
_cell.angle_beta   90.00
_cell.angle_gamma   90.00
#
_symmetry.space_group_name_H-M   'P 1'
#
loop_
_entity.id
_entity.type
_entity.pdbx_description
1 polymer ?
#
loop_
_entity_poly.entity_id
_entity_poly.type
_entity_poly.pdbx_seq_one_letter_code
_entity_poly.pdbx_strand_id
1 'polypeptide(L)'
;MHKTALFICLYVGFTPFLFSQNKNDENIISINGEGISIEEFQNVYSKNLELVQDENQKDREIYLDLFINYKLKVKEAIEQGLDKEQAFLKEFRSYQTQLSESYLYDQKITKELVLEAFERMYEEVNANHILILVGENAKS
;
A
#
# COMPACT_ATOMS: atom_id res chain seq x y z
N MET A 1 27.69 -18.75 50.29
CA MET A 1 26.33 -18.18 50.20
C MET A 1 26.23 -16.96 49.27
N HIS A 2 27.27 -16.14 49.09
CA HIS A 2 27.21 -15.00 48.13
C HIS A 2 27.24 -15.40 46.65
N LYS A 3 27.95 -16.46 46.26
CA LYS A 3 28.06 -16.88 44.84
C LYS A 3 26.76 -17.51 44.30
N THR A 4 25.98 -18.17 45.16
CA THR A 4 24.67 -18.74 44.82
C THR A 4 23.58 -17.66 44.70
N ALA A 5 23.66 -16.59 45.49
CA ALA A 5 22.78 -15.43 45.38
C ALA A 5 23.01 -14.65 44.06
N LEU A 6 24.27 -14.54 43.62
CA LEU A 6 24.62 -13.88 42.35
C LEU A 6 24.06 -14.62 41.13
N PHE A 7 24.05 -15.96 41.15
CA PHE A 7 23.48 -16.79 40.08
C PHE A 7 21.95 -16.72 40.02
N ILE A 8 21.27 -16.56 41.16
CA ILE A 8 19.82 -16.40 41.22
C ILE A 8 19.39 -15.01 40.72
N CYS A 9 20.15 -13.95 41.02
CA CYS A 9 19.89 -12.62 40.47
C CYS A 9 20.07 -12.55 38.93
N LEU A 10 20.99 -13.32 38.36
CA LEU A 10 21.20 -13.37 36.91
C LEU A 10 20.03 -14.07 36.16
N TYR A 11 19.34 -15.00 36.82
CA TYR A 11 18.21 -15.74 36.24
C TYR A 11 16.89 -14.95 36.28
N VAL A 12 16.73 -14.03 37.24
CA VAL A 12 15.52 -13.19 37.38
C VAL A 12 15.58 -11.97 36.45
N GLY A 13 16.77 -11.53 36.03
CA GLY A 13 16.95 -10.40 35.11
C GLY A 13 16.78 -10.73 33.61
N PHE A 14 16.62 -12.02 33.26
CA PHE A 14 16.46 -12.49 31.88
C PHE A 14 15.10 -13.17 31.68
N THR A 15 14.03 -12.53 32.13
CA THR A 15 12.71 -12.81 31.56
C THR A 15 12.54 -11.89 30.34
N PRO A 16 12.62 -12.39 29.10
CA PRO A 16 12.15 -11.59 27.99
C PRO A 16 10.67 -11.32 28.22
N PHE A 17 10.29 -10.03 28.31
CA PHE A 17 8.90 -9.59 28.24
C PHE A 17 8.37 -9.94 26.84
N LEU A 18 7.97 -11.18 26.65
CA LEU A 18 7.29 -11.66 25.45
C LEU A 18 5.78 -11.43 25.62
N PHE A 19 5.38 -10.17 25.60
CA PHE A 19 3.97 -9.80 25.41
C PHE A 19 3.82 -9.16 24.03
N SER A 20 3.70 -10.00 23.02
CA SER A 20 3.07 -9.65 21.74
C SER A 20 1.93 -10.64 21.51
N GLN A 21 0.79 -10.39 22.16
CA GLN A 21 -0.47 -11.01 21.77
C GLN A 21 -1.25 -9.95 21.01
N ASN A 22 -1.03 -9.91 19.69
CA ASN A 22 -1.75 -9.02 18.81
C ASN A 22 -3.15 -9.62 18.61
N LYS A 23 -4.15 -9.13 19.36
CA LYS A 23 -5.56 -9.58 19.22
C LYS A 23 -6.15 -9.32 17.83
N ASN A 24 -5.43 -8.57 16.99
CA ASN A 24 -5.84 -8.20 15.64
C ASN A 24 -5.78 -9.39 14.65
N ASP A 25 -5.07 -10.46 15.00
CA ASP A 25 -5.01 -11.73 14.23
C ASP A 25 -6.14 -12.71 14.59
N GLU A 26 -7.08 -12.31 15.46
CA GLU A 26 -8.26 -13.13 15.73
C GLU A 26 -9.16 -13.18 14.49
N ASN A 27 -9.48 -14.40 14.05
CA ASN A 27 -10.37 -14.61 12.91
C ASN A 27 -11.82 -14.34 13.34
N ILE A 28 -12.47 -13.40 12.67
CA ILE A 28 -13.90 -13.11 12.89
C ILE A 28 -14.81 -13.99 12.05
N ILE A 29 -14.33 -14.43 10.90
CA ILE A 29 -15.08 -15.27 9.96
C ILE A 29 -14.12 -16.26 9.30
N SER A 30 -14.66 -17.40 8.84
CA SER A 30 -13.93 -18.33 7.98
C SER A 30 -14.73 -18.64 6.73
N ILE A 31 -14.04 -18.61 5.58
CA ILE A 31 -14.61 -18.94 4.27
C ILE A 31 -13.81 -20.11 3.69
N ASN A 32 -14.45 -21.27 3.55
CA ASN A 32 -13.81 -22.51 3.06
C ASN A 32 -12.52 -22.89 3.82
N GLY A 33 -12.52 -22.75 5.16
CA GLY A 33 -11.38 -23.10 6.02
C GLY A 33 -10.26 -22.05 6.05
N GLU A 34 -10.40 -20.95 5.31
CA GLU A 34 -9.50 -19.80 5.36
C GLU A 34 -10.07 -18.79 6.37
N GLY A 35 -9.30 -18.45 7.39
CA GLY A 35 -9.70 -17.47 8.40
C GLY A 35 -9.45 -16.05 7.88
N ILE A 36 -10.42 -15.16 8.09
CA ILE A 36 -10.27 -13.72 7.81
C ILE A 36 -10.17 -12.99 9.14
N SER A 37 -9.10 -12.23 9.30
CA SER A 37 -8.80 -11.49 10.53
C SER A 37 -9.63 -10.21 10.66
N ILE A 38 -9.75 -9.74 11.91
CA ILE A 38 -10.35 -8.43 12.22
C ILE A 38 -9.63 -7.32 11.48
N GLU A 39 -8.30 -7.37 11.41
CA GLU A 39 -7.48 -6.36 10.77
C GLU A 39 -7.77 -6.24 9.28
N GLU A 40 -7.93 -7.35 8.57
CA GLU A 40 -8.28 -7.34 7.15
C GLU A 40 -9.61 -6.61 6.93
N PHE A 41 -10.63 -6.99 7.69
CA PHE A 41 -11.95 -6.35 7.60
C PHE A 41 -11.88 -4.86 7.91
N GLN A 42 -11.21 -4.45 8.99
CA GLN A 42 -11.08 -3.05 9.38
C GLN A 42 -10.32 -2.22 8.33
N ASN A 43 -9.28 -2.78 7.72
CA ASN A 43 -8.52 -2.13 6.66
C ASN A 43 -9.38 -1.90 5.41
N VAL A 44 -10.17 -2.89 5.00
CA VAL A 44 -11.07 -2.76 3.86
C VAL A 44 -12.23 -1.81 4.18
N TYR A 45 -12.85 -1.93 5.35
CA TYR A 45 -13.92 -1.06 5.81
C TYR A 45 -13.49 0.41 5.83
N SER A 46 -12.37 0.73 6.49
CA SER A 46 -11.90 2.11 6.63
C SER A 46 -11.52 2.76 5.30
N LYS A 47 -10.86 2.02 4.39
CA LYS A 47 -10.46 2.55 3.06
C LYS A 47 -11.64 2.82 2.13
N ASN A 48 -12.73 2.08 2.29
CA ASN A 48 -13.84 2.12 1.34
C ASN A 48 -15.10 2.79 1.92
N LEU A 49 -15.12 3.14 3.21
CA LEU A 49 -16.31 3.72 3.87
C LEU A 49 -16.84 4.97 3.17
N GLU A 50 -15.95 5.81 2.65
CA GLU A 50 -16.31 7.03 1.92
C GLU A 50 -16.85 6.75 0.51
N LEU A 51 -16.54 5.58 -0.06
CA LEU A 51 -17.00 5.15 -1.39
C LEU A 51 -18.41 4.52 -1.34
N VAL A 52 -18.89 4.15 -0.15
CA VAL A 52 -20.23 3.59 0.04
C VAL A 52 -21.28 4.67 -0.18
N GLN A 53 -22.06 4.52 -1.26
CA GLN A 53 -23.06 5.51 -1.70
C GLN A 53 -24.31 5.51 -0.82
N ASP A 54 -24.75 4.33 -0.36
CA ASP A 54 -25.89 4.20 0.56
C ASP A 54 -25.41 4.32 2.00
N GLU A 55 -25.85 5.38 2.70
CA GLU A 55 -25.47 5.59 4.10
C GLU A 55 -25.87 4.44 5.02
N ASN A 56 -26.93 3.69 4.70
CA ASN A 56 -27.33 2.52 5.48
C ASN A 56 -26.27 1.42 5.40
N GLN A 57 -25.60 1.27 4.26
CA GLN A 57 -24.54 0.28 4.05
C GLN A 57 -23.23 0.64 4.75
N LYS A 58 -23.14 1.82 5.36
CA LYS A 58 -22.01 2.21 6.23
C LYS A 58 -22.14 1.61 7.63
N ASP A 59 -23.29 1.05 7.99
CA ASP A 59 -23.40 0.28 9.22
C ASP A 59 -22.46 -0.93 9.19
N ARG A 60 -21.79 -1.22 10.32
CA ARG A 60 -20.76 -2.26 10.37
C ARG A 60 -21.28 -3.67 10.11
N GLU A 61 -22.50 -3.99 10.56
CA GLU A 61 -23.09 -5.31 10.35
C GLU A 61 -23.47 -5.49 8.89
N ILE A 62 -24.09 -4.46 8.29
CA ILE A 62 -24.46 -4.48 6.87
C ILE A 62 -23.22 -4.53 5.97
N TYR A 63 -22.17 -3.78 6.31
CA TYR A 63 -20.92 -3.82 5.57
C TYR A 63 -20.21 -5.18 5.68
N LEU A 64 -20.31 -5.85 6.84
CA LEU A 64 -19.77 -7.20 7.01
C LEU A 64 -20.39 -8.19 6.02
N ASP A 65 -21.71 -8.11 5.80
CA ASP A 65 -22.39 -8.94 4.79
C ASP A 65 -21.91 -8.63 3.37
N LEU A 66 -21.71 -7.35 3.04
CA LEU A 66 -21.15 -6.94 1.74
C LEU A 66 -19.73 -7.49 1.55
N PHE A 67 -18.91 -7.42 2.60
CA PHE A 67 -17.55 -7.93 2.60
C PHE A 67 -17.51 -9.45 2.41
N ILE A 68 -18.34 -10.20 3.14
CA ILE A 68 -18.46 -11.66 2.98
C ILE A 68 -18.87 -12.01 1.55
N ASN A 69 -19.91 -11.37 1.03
CA ASN A 69 -20.38 -11.59 -0.35
C ASN A 69 -19.30 -11.28 -1.39
N TYR A 70 -18.53 -10.20 -1.19
CA TYR A 70 -17.39 -9.86 -2.02
C TYR A 70 -16.33 -10.98 -2.00
N LYS A 71 -15.90 -11.46 -0.83
CA LYS A 71 -14.89 -12.51 -0.70
C LYS A 71 -15.35 -13.83 -1.34
N LEU A 72 -16.63 -14.18 -1.19
CA LEU A 72 -17.23 -15.36 -1.83
C LEU A 72 -17.19 -15.25 -3.37
N LYS A 73 -17.57 -14.10 -3.93
CA LYS A 73 -17.52 -13.87 -5.39
C LYS A 73 -16.10 -13.96 -5.94
N VAL A 74 -15.12 -13.41 -5.22
CA VAL A 74 -13.71 -13.50 -5.62
C VAL A 74 -13.24 -14.95 -5.63
N LYS A 75 -13.59 -15.73 -4.60
CA LYS A 75 -13.20 -17.13 -4.50
C LYS A 75 -13.79 -17.96 -5.64
N GLU A 76 -15.08 -17.81 -5.91
CA GLU A 76 -15.75 -18.44 -7.05
C GLU A 76 -15.10 -18.07 -8.38
N ALA A 77 -14.77 -16.79 -8.59
CA ALA A 77 -14.11 -16.33 -9.81
C ALA A 77 -12.72 -16.99 -10.01
N ILE A 78 -11.95 -17.19 -8.94
CA ILE A 78 -10.66 -17.89 -8.97
C ILE A 78 -10.86 -19.38 -9.24
N GLU A 79 -11.86 -20.01 -8.64
CA GLU A 79 -12.20 -21.42 -8.88
C GLU A 79 -12.62 -21.66 -10.35
N GLN A 80 -13.31 -20.69 -10.96
CA GLN A 80 -13.63 -20.66 -12.39
C GLN A 80 -12.43 -20.33 -13.29
N GLY A 81 -11.30 -19.90 -12.73
CA GLY A 81 -10.09 -19.54 -13.48
C GLY A 81 -10.16 -18.18 -14.18
N LEU A 82 -11.09 -17.30 -13.80
CA LEU A 82 -11.25 -15.97 -14.38
C LEU A 82 -10.02 -15.08 -14.13
N ASP A 83 -9.29 -15.35 -13.04
CA ASP A 83 -8.00 -14.72 -12.69
C ASP A 83 -6.87 -15.04 -13.69
N LYS A 84 -7.05 -16.03 -14.56
CA LYS A 84 -6.07 -16.48 -15.55
C LYS A 84 -6.40 -16.02 -16.97
N GLU A 85 -7.55 -15.39 -17.17
CA GLU A 85 -7.94 -14.87 -18.47
C GLU A 85 -6.97 -13.77 -18.93
N GLN A 86 -6.66 -13.77 -20.23
CA GLN A 86 -5.71 -12.82 -20.79
C GLN A 86 -6.16 -11.37 -20.63
N ALA A 87 -7.49 -11.13 -20.67
CA ALA A 87 -8.07 -9.81 -20.44
C ALA A 87 -7.77 -9.31 -19.02
N PHE A 88 -8.07 -10.13 -18.01
CA PHE A 88 -7.77 -9.82 -16.60
C PHE A 88 -6.28 -9.59 -16.38
N LEU A 89 -5.40 -10.48 -16.87
CA LEU A 89 -3.96 -10.35 -16.69
C LEU A 89 -3.40 -9.06 -17.33
N LYS A 90 -3.96 -8.63 -18.46
CA LYS A 90 -3.58 -7.38 -19.12
C LYS A 90 -3.97 -6.17 -18.26
N GLU A 91 -5.20 -6.16 -17.74
CA GLU A 91 -5.69 -5.08 -16.89
C GLU A 91 -4.94 -5.02 -15.56
N PHE A 92 -4.73 -6.17 -14.92
CA PHE A 92 -3.96 -6.29 -13.68
C PHE A 92 -2.55 -5.71 -13.82
N ARG A 93 -1.83 -6.04 -14.91
CA ARG A 93 -0.50 -5.47 -15.20
C ARG A 93 -0.55 -3.96 -15.38
N SER A 94 -1.59 -3.43 -16.05
CA SER A 94 -1.77 -1.99 -16.21
C SER A 94 -1.90 -1.29 -14.86
N TYR A 95 -2.73 -1.79 -13.95
CA TYR A 95 -2.86 -1.23 -12.60
C TYR A 95 -1.55 -1.32 -11.81
N GLN A 96 -0.84 -2.45 -11.92
CA GLN A 96 0.46 -2.62 -11.26
C GLN A 96 1.47 -1.58 -11.76
N THR A 97 1.57 -1.34 -13.07
CA THR A 97 2.44 -0.30 -13.64
C THR A 97 2.07 1.08 -13.11
N GLN A 98 0.80 1.47 -13.18
CA GLN A 98 0.34 2.80 -12.71
C GLN A 98 0.64 3.04 -11.22
N LEU A 99 0.43 2.03 -10.37
CA LEU A 99 0.76 2.14 -8.96
C LEU A 99 2.27 2.25 -8.74
N SER A 100 3.07 1.49 -9.49
CA SER A 100 4.54 1.50 -9.36
C SER A 100 5.19 2.80 -9.82
N GLU A 101 4.64 3.49 -10.82
CA GLU A 101 5.19 4.76 -11.32
C GLU A 101 5.35 5.80 -10.22
N SER A 102 4.36 5.92 -9.32
CA SER A 102 4.40 6.84 -8.18
C SER A 102 5.53 6.54 -7.18
N TYR A 103 6.01 5.30 -7.13
CA TYR A 103 7.13 4.88 -6.28
C TYR A 103 8.48 4.90 -7.02
N LEU A 104 8.47 4.85 -8.35
CA LEU A 104 9.66 4.84 -9.21
C LEU A 104 10.13 6.24 -9.62
N TYR A 105 9.30 7.28 -9.46
CA TYR A 105 9.76 8.66 -9.59
C TYR A 105 10.86 8.92 -8.55
N ASP A 106 12.10 8.93 -9.03
CA ASP A 106 13.30 9.06 -8.22
C ASP A 106 13.24 10.38 -7.44
N GLN A 107 12.94 10.29 -6.14
CA GLN A 107 12.90 11.44 -5.23
C GLN A 107 14.23 12.22 -5.26
N LYS A 108 15.33 11.59 -5.69
CA LYS A 108 16.64 12.23 -5.82
C LYS A 108 16.69 13.24 -6.96
N ILE A 109 16.19 12.88 -8.15
CA ILE A 109 16.14 13.79 -9.33
C ILE A 109 15.25 15.00 -9.00
N THR A 110 14.12 14.76 -8.34
CA THR A 110 13.20 15.83 -7.93
C THR A 110 13.87 16.81 -6.97
N LYS A 111 14.72 16.35 -6.04
CA LYS A 111 15.41 17.24 -5.10
C LYS A 111 16.48 18.10 -5.77
N GLU A 112 17.26 17.53 -6.68
CA GLU A 112 18.31 18.28 -7.41
C GLU A 112 17.68 19.36 -8.31
N LEU A 113 16.61 19.04 -9.04
CA LEU A 113 15.88 20.03 -9.86
C LEU A 113 15.21 21.12 -9.02
N VAL A 114 14.68 20.79 -7.84
CA VAL A 114 14.10 21.79 -6.93
C VAL A 114 15.17 22.73 -6.38
N LEU A 115 16.35 22.21 -6.03
CA LEU A 115 17.48 23.05 -5.60
C LEU A 115 17.98 23.94 -6.74
N GLU A 116 18.14 23.40 -7.95
CA GLU A 116 18.53 24.17 -9.13
C GLU A 116 17.53 25.29 -9.44
N ALA A 117 16.23 25.01 -9.37
CA ALA A 117 15.20 26.02 -9.57
C ALA A 117 15.21 27.09 -8.47
N PHE A 118 15.44 26.69 -7.21
CA PHE A 118 15.58 27.61 -6.08
C PHE A 118 16.82 28.50 -6.22
N GLU A 119 17.96 27.96 -6.62
CA GLU A 119 19.18 28.73 -6.88
C GLU A 119 18.99 29.72 -8.04
N ARG A 120 18.38 29.28 -9.14
CA ARG A 120 18.05 30.13 -10.29
C ARG A 120 17.07 31.25 -9.97
N MET A 121 16.23 31.10 -8.95
CA MET A 121 15.31 32.16 -8.53
C MET A 121 16.03 33.45 -8.11
N TYR A 122 17.28 33.37 -7.66
CA TYR A 122 18.09 34.51 -7.24
C TYR A 122 18.78 35.25 -8.40
N GLU A 123 18.78 34.67 -9.59
CA GLU A 123 19.48 35.21 -10.77
C GLU A 123 18.49 35.53 -11.88
N GLU A 124 18.49 36.77 -12.35
CA GLU A 124 17.70 37.20 -13.50
C GLU A 124 18.61 37.38 -14.72
N VAL A 125 18.31 36.64 -15.80
CA VAL A 125 19.07 36.70 -17.05
C VAL A 125 18.20 37.36 -18.12
N ASN A 126 18.65 38.51 -18.62
CA ASN A 126 18.01 39.17 -19.76
C ASN A 126 18.68 38.71 -21.07
N ALA A 127 17.97 37.90 -21.86
CA ALA A 127 18.46 37.33 -23.10
C ALA A 127 17.51 37.61 -24.28
N ASN A 128 18.09 37.95 -25.44
CA ASN A 128 17.38 38.03 -26.71
C ASN A 128 17.55 36.70 -27.46
N HIS A 129 16.47 36.14 -27.99
CA HIS A 129 16.52 34.90 -28.77
C HIS A 129 15.83 35.08 -30.12
N ILE A 130 16.31 34.36 -31.14
CA ILE A 130 15.67 34.22 -32.44
C ILE A 130 15.37 32.73 -32.61
N LEU A 131 14.09 32.37 -32.70
CA LEU A 131 13.67 31.00 -32.96
C LEU A 131 13.56 30.77 -34.47
N ILE A 132 14.27 29.76 -34.97
CA ILE A 132 14.19 29.33 -36.37
C ILE A 132 13.68 27.90 -36.39
N LEU A 133 12.58 27.68 -37.11
CA LEU A 133 12.03 26.35 -37.34
C LEU A 133 12.91 25.61 -38.36
N VAL A 134 13.43 24.46 -37.95
CA VAL A 134 14.16 23.53 -38.82
C VAL A 134 13.48 22.16 -38.80
N GLY A 135 13.57 21.42 -39.90
CA GLY A 135 12.99 20.07 -39.98
C GLY A 135 13.71 19.08 -39.06
N GLU A 136 13.04 17.98 -38.68
CA GLU A 136 13.56 16.98 -37.71
C GLU A 136 14.95 16.44 -38.03
N ASN A 137 15.37 16.47 -39.30
CA ASN A 137 16.68 15.96 -39.76
C ASN A 137 17.74 17.05 -39.97
N ALA A 138 17.48 18.28 -39.52
CA ALA A 138 18.49 19.33 -39.58
C ALA A 138 19.63 19.00 -38.62
N LYS A 139 20.82 18.77 -39.17
CA LYS A 139 22.03 18.62 -38.37
C LYS A 139 22.56 20.00 -37.98
N SER A 140 23.02 20.11 -36.74
CA SER A 140 23.72 21.28 -36.20
C SER A 140 25.03 21.54 -36.93
#